data_AF-A0A821P8C9-F1
#
_entry.id   AF-A0A821P8C9-F1
#
_cell.length_a   1.000
_cell.length_b   1.000
_cell.length_c   1.000
_cell.angle_alpha   90.00
_cell.angle_beta   90.00
_cell.angle_gamma   90.00
#
_symmetry.space_group_name_H-M   'P 1'
#
loop_
_entity.id
_entity.type
_entity.pdbx_description
1 polymer ?
#
loop_
_entity_poly.entity_id
_entity_poly.type
_entity_poly.pdbx_seq_one_letter_code
_entity_poly.pdbx_strand_id
1 'polypeptide(L)'
;MQTTVDEWAAMGINGILWDDAGYDYNVSRSRQNTMISYCHSFNLRVMMNAWNPDDVMSGSPMLLGSNDIYLLESYLISNGNYQNLAAWKIKADKCLSYANLYGISMATLSTSSTQISSSFGLTQQFSQAWFGTAIYNFQYFQATDIQYSSSNNMLYAFENLLTSYGNSWQTADVQNDSNIHFYRSTDTYILNIYGDGMTYGNGSFTLVSNG
;
A
#
# COMPACT_ATOMS: atom_id res chain seq x y z
N MET A 1 21.05 3.32 15.02
CA MET A 1 20.05 2.47 14.34
C MET A 1 20.34 0.99 14.55
N GLN A 2 21.56 0.49 14.32
CA GLN A 2 21.89 -0.94 14.57
C GLN A 2 21.64 -1.39 16.02
N THR A 3 22.07 -0.61 17.02
CA THR A 3 21.77 -0.89 18.44
C THR A 3 20.27 -1.02 18.69
N THR A 4 19.45 -0.17 18.06
CA THR A 4 17.99 -0.24 18.15
C THR A 4 17.43 -1.51 17.51
N VAL A 5 18.02 -1.97 16.40
CA VAL A 5 17.69 -3.26 15.80
C VAL A 5 18.02 -4.41 16.76
N ASP A 6 19.17 -4.36 17.45
CA ASP A 6 19.55 -5.40 18.43
C ASP A 6 18.51 -5.49 19.56
N GLU A 7 18.12 -4.33 20.10
CA GLU A 7 17.13 -4.23 21.18
C GLU A 7 15.76 -4.76 20.73
N TRP A 8 15.29 -4.37 19.55
CA TRP A 8 14.02 -4.87 19.01
C TRP A 8 14.07 -6.36 18.68
N ALA A 9 15.17 -6.84 18.08
CA ALA A 9 15.37 -8.26 17.82
C ALA A 9 15.33 -9.07 19.13
N ALA A 10 15.93 -8.57 20.20
CA ALA A 10 15.87 -9.19 21.53
C ALA A 10 14.45 -9.25 22.12
N MET A 11 13.54 -8.35 21.70
CA MET A 11 12.12 -8.40 22.06
C MET A 11 11.33 -9.46 21.28
N GLY A 12 11.92 -10.08 20.24
CA GLY A 12 11.29 -11.13 19.44
C GLY A 12 10.32 -10.62 18.36
N ILE A 13 10.50 -9.40 17.86
CA ILE A 13 9.70 -8.86 16.75
C ILE A 13 9.91 -9.67 15.45
N ASN A 14 8.98 -9.55 14.51
CA ASN A 14 9.09 -10.24 13.21
C ASN A 14 9.64 -9.36 12.08
N GLY A 15 9.68 -8.04 12.28
CA GLY A 15 10.15 -7.11 11.26
C GLY A 15 10.10 -5.65 11.71
N ILE A 16 10.78 -4.80 10.94
CA ILE A 16 10.96 -3.36 11.24
C ILE A 16 10.44 -2.54 10.07
N LEU A 17 9.65 -1.51 10.39
CA LEU A 17 9.31 -0.44 9.46
C LEU A 17 10.38 0.66 9.51
N TRP A 18 11.00 0.94 8.38
CA TRP A 18 11.82 2.12 8.16
C TRP A 18 11.00 3.18 7.44
N ASP A 19 10.57 4.16 8.20
CA ASP A 19 9.93 5.37 7.69
C ASP A 19 10.97 6.33 7.07
N ASP A 20 10.52 7.25 6.22
CA ASP A 20 11.36 8.25 5.57
C ASP A 20 12.60 7.64 4.86
N ALA A 21 12.44 6.48 4.23
CA ALA A 21 13.56 5.73 3.64
C ALA A 21 14.01 6.28 2.28
N GLY A 22 13.40 7.35 1.79
CA GLY A 22 13.67 7.96 0.47
C GLY A 22 14.95 8.81 0.41
N TYR A 23 15.37 9.13 -0.82
CA TYR A 23 16.56 9.95 -1.05
C TYR A 23 16.33 11.42 -0.65
N ASP A 24 15.08 11.86 -0.71
CA ASP A 24 14.60 13.16 -0.23
C ASP A 24 14.85 13.39 1.28
N TYR A 25 14.96 12.32 2.07
CA TYR A 25 15.38 12.36 3.47
C TYR A 25 16.88 12.13 3.69
N ASN A 26 17.69 12.26 2.64
CA ASN A 26 19.13 12.00 2.65
C ASN A 26 19.49 10.54 3.03
N VAL A 27 18.61 9.58 2.77
CA VAL A 27 18.88 8.15 3.01
C VAL A 27 19.51 7.53 1.76
N SER A 28 20.84 7.40 1.74
CA SER A 28 21.53 6.81 0.59
C SER A 28 21.22 5.33 0.39
N ARG A 29 21.42 4.83 -0.84
CA ARG A 29 21.35 3.39 -1.17
C ARG A 29 22.23 2.54 -0.25
N SER A 30 23.43 3.01 0.06
CA SER A 30 24.34 2.33 0.99
C SER A 30 23.74 2.21 2.40
N ARG A 31 23.08 3.27 2.89
CA ARG A 31 22.40 3.25 4.18
C ARG A 31 21.19 2.32 4.19
N GLN A 32 20.35 2.35 3.14
CA GLN A 32 19.24 1.41 2.98
C GLN A 32 19.75 -0.04 3.03
N ASN A 33 20.73 -0.37 2.18
CA ASN A 33 21.27 -1.72 2.08
C ASN A 33 21.93 -2.19 3.38
N THR A 34 22.67 -1.31 4.06
CA THR A 34 23.27 -1.61 5.37
C THR A 34 22.20 -2.01 6.37
N MET A 35 21.09 -1.27 6.45
CA MET A 35 20.02 -1.58 7.39
C MET A 35 19.20 -2.81 6.98
N ILE A 36 18.97 -3.01 5.68
CA ILE A 36 18.31 -4.22 5.17
C ILE A 36 19.12 -5.46 5.55
N SER A 37 20.41 -5.50 5.18
CA SER A 37 21.29 -6.62 5.51
C SER A 37 21.40 -6.84 7.01
N TYR A 38 21.43 -5.77 7.81
CA TYR A 38 21.48 -5.89 9.26
C TYR A 38 20.19 -6.54 9.79
N CYS A 39 19.01 -6.09 9.39
CA CYS A 39 17.74 -6.71 9.79
C CYS A 39 17.66 -8.18 9.36
N HIS A 40 18.03 -8.48 8.12
CA HIS A 40 18.04 -9.84 7.59
C HIS A 40 19.02 -10.76 8.34
N SER A 41 20.11 -10.23 8.91
CA SER A 41 21.02 -11.02 9.74
C SER A 41 20.39 -11.55 11.05
N PHE A 42 19.30 -10.93 11.49
CA PHE A 42 18.45 -11.38 12.60
C PHE A 42 17.19 -12.12 12.13
N ASN A 43 17.10 -12.46 10.84
CA ASN A 43 15.90 -13.05 10.23
C ASN A 43 14.64 -12.17 10.37
N LEU A 44 14.83 -10.84 10.50
CA LEU A 44 13.74 -9.87 10.54
C LEU A 44 13.33 -9.47 9.13
N ARG A 45 12.02 -9.29 8.91
CA ARG A 45 11.49 -8.68 7.68
C ARG A 45 11.69 -7.17 7.71
N VAL A 46 11.81 -6.57 6.54
CA VAL A 46 11.88 -5.12 6.39
C VAL A 46 10.62 -4.59 5.72
N MET A 47 10.03 -3.53 6.28
CA MET A 47 9.07 -2.69 5.60
C MET A 47 9.70 -1.32 5.35
N MET A 48 9.59 -0.75 4.16
CA MET A 48 10.10 0.59 3.85
C MET A 48 9.01 1.51 3.34
N ASN A 49 8.99 2.75 3.82
CA ASN A 49 8.15 3.82 3.30
C ASN A 49 9.01 4.90 2.63
N ALA A 50 8.52 5.45 1.52
CA ALA A 50 9.08 6.65 0.90
C ALA A 50 8.02 7.36 0.05
N TRP A 51 8.18 8.67 -0.16
CA TRP A 51 7.31 9.43 -1.06
C TRP A 51 7.37 8.90 -2.50
N ASN A 52 8.59 8.66 -3.00
CA ASN A 52 8.87 8.10 -4.32
C ASN A 52 9.31 6.63 -4.21
N PRO A 53 8.60 5.66 -4.82
CA PRO A 53 8.99 4.26 -4.82
C PRO A 53 10.38 3.99 -5.42
N ASP A 54 10.82 4.80 -6.38
CA ASP A 54 12.13 4.60 -7.02
C ASP A 54 13.29 4.81 -6.03
N ASP A 55 13.10 5.64 -5.02
CA ASP A 55 14.17 5.92 -4.06
C ASP A 55 14.53 4.66 -3.25
N VAL A 56 13.58 3.74 -3.11
CA VAL A 56 13.73 2.47 -2.37
C VAL A 56 13.91 1.28 -3.32
N MET A 57 13.08 1.14 -4.34
CA MET A 57 13.00 -0.09 -5.13
C MET A 57 13.71 -0.02 -6.49
N SER A 58 14.16 1.15 -6.93
CA SER A 58 14.98 1.27 -8.14
C SER A 58 16.47 1.07 -7.87
N GLY A 59 17.24 0.84 -8.94
CA GLY A 59 18.70 0.78 -8.88
C GLY A 59 19.26 -0.59 -8.47
N SER A 60 20.59 -0.67 -8.46
CA SER A 60 21.31 -1.91 -8.15
C SER A 60 22.60 -1.63 -7.37
N PRO A 61 22.91 -2.42 -6.32
CA PRO A 61 22.08 -3.50 -5.77
C PRO A 61 20.95 -2.93 -4.88
N MET A 62 19.73 -3.38 -5.11
CA MET A 62 18.57 -3.19 -4.22
C MET A 62 18.36 -4.52 -3.49
N LEU A 63 18.24 -4.48 -2.15
CA LEU A 63 18.29 -5.69 -1.30
C LEU A 63 16.96 -6.12 -0.68
N LEU A 64 15.86 -5.38 -0.90
CA LEU A 64 14.54 -5.87 -0.53
C LEU A 64 14.18 -7.08 -1.42
N GLY A 65 13.53 -8.07 -0.83
CA GLY A 65 13.12 -9.28 -1.53
C GLY A 65 11.73 -9.75 -1.14
N SER A 66 11.45 -11.02 -1.41
CA SER A 66 10.13 -11.64 -1.25
C SER A 66 9.63 -11.75 0.19
N ASN A 67 10.49 -11.54 1.17
CA ASN A 67 10.12 -11.50 2.59
C ASN A 67 9.82 -10.07 3.08
N ASP A 68 10.08 -9.06 2.26
CA ASP A 68 9.99 -7.65 2.62
C ASP A 68 8.72 -7.00 2.05
N ILE A 69 8.41 -5.83 2.59
CA ILE A 69 7.21 -5.07 2.27
C ILE A 69 7.59 -3.65 1.86
N TYR A 70 6.94 -3.10 0.86
CA TYR A 70 6.96 -1.65 0.61
C TYR A 70 5.62 -1.04 1.02
N LEU A 71 5.66 0.04 1.78
CA LEU A 71 4.48 0.76 2.27
C LEU A 71 4.20 1.95 1.35
N LEU A 72 3.06 1.91 0.66
CA LEU A 72 2.54 3.01 -0.14
C LEU A 72 1.66 3.91 0.72
N GLU A 73 2.14 5.11 0.97
CA GLU A 73 1.41 6.10 1.78
C GLU A 73 1.53 7.54 1.22
N SER A 74 0.51 8.38 1.35
CA SER A 74 -0.90 7.96 1.55
C SER A 74 -1.47 7.38 0.25
N TYR A 75 -2.33 6.37 0.35
CA TYR A 75 -2.89 5.64 -0.79
C TYR A 75 -4.37 6.00 -1.02
N LEU A 76 -4.67 6.65 -2.15
CA LEU A 76 -6.00 7.13 -2.60
C LEU A 76 -6.68 8.18 -1.71
N ILE A 77 -6.53 8.11 -0.39
CA ILE A 77 -7.06 9.07 0.57
C ILE A 77 -5.91 9.60 1.43
N SER A 78 -5.72 10.91 1.41
CA SER A 78 -4.67 11.62 2.17
C SER A 78 -5.28 12.74 3.00
N ASN A 79 -5.09 12.67 4.32
CA ASN A 79 -5.68 13.62 5.27
C ASN A 79 -7.19 13.82 5.05
N GLY A 80 -7.91 12.73 4.75
CA GLY A 80 -9.33 12.75 4.44
C GLY A 80 -9.70 13.37 3.09
N ASN A 81 -8.74 13.59 2.18
CA ASN A 81 -8.99 14.08 0.82
C ASN A 81 -8.75 12.98 -0.21
N TYR A 82 -9.59 12.93 -1.23
CA TYR A 82 -9.37 12.08 -2.40
C TYR A 82 -8.10 12.50 -3.15
N GLN A 83 -7.34 11.52 -3.63
CA GLN A 83 -6.18 11.76 -4.49
C GLN A 83 -6.56 11.67 -5.97
N ASN A 84 -5.80 12.36 -6.83
CA ASN A 84 -5.95 12.26 -8.27
C ASN A 84 -5.66 10.82 -8.75
N LEU A 85 -6.65 10.18 -9.40
CA LEU A 85 -6.54 8.78 -9.79
C LEU A 85 -5.49 8.51 -10.87
N ALA A 86 -5.27 9.44 -11.80
CA ALA A 86 -4.23 9.26 -12.83
C ALA A 86 -2.82 9.29 -12.20
N ALA A 87 -2.57 10.22 -11.27
CA ALA A 87 -1.30 10.27 -10.54
C ALA A 87 -1.11 9.04 -9.64
N TRP A 88 -2.18 8.61 -8.96
CA TRP A 88 -2.17 7.38 -8.17
C TRP A 88 -1.82 6.16 -9.02
N LYS A 89 -2.43 5.99 -10.20
CA LYS A 89 -2.16 4.87 -11.10
C LYS A 89 -0.68 4.80 -11.47
N ILE A 90 -0.06 5.92 -11.80
CA ILE A 90 1.37 5.97 -12.13
C ILE A 90 2.22 5.42 -10.98
N LYS A 91 1.93 5.82 -9.73
CA LYS A 91 2.64 5.31 -8.54
C LYS A 91 2.36 3.82 -8.30
N ALA A 92 1.11 3.38 -8.45
CA ALA A 92 0.70 2.00 -8.21
C ALA A 92 1.25 1.03 -9.28
N ASP A 93 1.21 1.38 -10.57
CA ASP A 93 1.79 0.58 -11.67
C ASP A 93 3.30 0.36 -11.47
N LYS A 94 4.00 1.41 -11.02
CA LYS A 94 5.42 1.32 -10.67
C LYS A 94 5.65 0.34 -9.51
N CYS A 95 4.85 0.40 -8.46
CA CYS A 95 4.94 -0.53 -7.34
C CYS A 95 4.61 -1.98 -7.76
N LEU A 96 3.60 -2.19 -8.60
CA LEU A 96 3.28 -3.50 -9.16
C LEU A 96 4.47 -4.06 -9.97
N SER A 97 5.13 -3.22 -10.77
CA SER A 97 6.31 -3.61 -11.54
C SER A 97 7.44 -4.10 -10.64
N TYR A 98 7.71 -3.40 -9.53
CA TYR A 98 8.71 -3.82 -8.55
C TYR A 98 8.30 -5.05 -7.75
N ALA A 99 7.02 -5.17 -7.37
CA ALA A 99 6.49 -6.37 -6.74
C ALA A 99 6.71 -7.61 -7.62
N ASN A 100 6.40 -7.51 -8.91
CA ASN A 100 6.60 -8.60 -9.87
C ASN A 100 8.08 -8.94 -10.10
N LEU A 101 8.95 -7.92 -10.12
CA LEU A 101 10.38 -8.11 -10.38
C LEU A 101 11.13 -8.74 -9.20
N TYR A 102 10.79 -8.35 -7.97
CA TYR A 102 11.55 -8.69 -6.78
C TYR A 102 10.80 -9.58 -5.78
N GLY A 103 9.51 -9.81 -6.01
CA GLY A 103 8.61 -10.54 -5.11
C GLY A 103 8.20 -9.75 -3.86
N ILE A 104 8.52 -8.46 -3.78
CA ILE A 104 8.22 -7.60 -2.62
C ILE A 104 6.70 -7.49 -2.44
N SER A 105 6.22 -7.67 -1.22
CA SER A 105 4.81 -7.46 -0.91
C SER A 105 4.49 -5.97 -0.80
N MET A 106 3.26 -5.58 -1.14
CA MET A 106 2.82 -4.19 -1.07
C MET A 106 1.81 -4.02 0.06
N ALA A 107 2.05 -3.02 0.91
CA ALA A 107 1.08 -2.53 1.89
C ALA A 107 0.63 -1.14 1.48
N THR A 108 -0.66 -0.85 1.62
CA THR A 108 -1.25 0.46 1.33
C THR A 108 -1.86 1.04 2.60
N LEU A 109 -1.61 2.33 2.84
CA LEU A 109 -2.15 3.03 4.00
C LEU A 109 -2.83 4.33 3.56
N SER A 110 -4.11 4.44 3.88
CA SER A 110 -4.89 5.67 3.70
C SER A 110 -4.97 6.45 5.01
N THR A 111 -4.98 7.78 4.91
CA THR A 111 -5.15 8.64 6.09
C THR A 111 -6.47 9.42 5.99
N SER A 112 -7.30 9.30 7.01
CA SER A 112 -8.47 10.15 7.20
C SER A 112 -8.06 11.54 7.69
N SER A 113 -9.04 12.38 8.03
CA SER A 113 -8.79 13.60 8.79
C SER A 113 -8.33 13.29 10.23
N THR A 114 -8.26 14.30 11.10
CA THR A 114 -7.65 14.26 12.45
C THR A 114 -8.19 13.19 13.40
N GLN A 115 -9.38 12.64 13.16
CA GLN A 115 -9.90 11.54 13.96
C GLN A 115 -10.60 10.51 13.09
N ILE A 116 -10.03 9.30 13.05
CA ILE A 116 -10.68 8.14 12.47
C ILE A 116 -11.63 7.50 13.50
N SER A 117 -12.70 6.89 13.02
CA SER A 117 -13.66 6.16 13.85
C SER A 117 -13.96 4.79 13.24
N SER A 118 -14.62 3.91 14.00
CA SER A 118 -15.05 2.59 13.53
C SER A 118 -15.99 2.65 12.31
N SER A 119 -16.70 3.77 12.10
CA SER A 119 -17.57 3.96 10.95
C SER A 119 -16.82 4.32 9.66
N PHE A 120 -15.50 4.57 9.70
CA PHE A 120 -14.74 4.89 8.49
C PHE A 120 -14.82 3.78 7.44
N GLY A 121 -14.88 2.50 7.88
CA GLY A 121 -15.07 1.33 7.02
C GLY A 121 -16.36 1.35 6.17
N LEU A 122 -17.33 2.20 6.53
CA LEU A 122 -18.60 2.35 5.81
C LEU A 122 -18.58 3.52 4.80
N THR A 123 -17.46 4.23 4.70
CA THR A 123 -17.35 5.43 3.84
C THR A 123 -16.98 5.07 2.41
N GLN A 124 -17.33 5.95 1.47
CA GLN A 124 -16.89 5.80 0.09
C GLN A 124 -15.37 5.95 -0.04
N GLN A 125 -14.73 6.73 0.82
CA GLN A 125 -13.27 6.86 0.90
C GLN A 125 -12.60 5.53 1.21
N PHE A 126 -13.07 4.84 2.26
CA PHE A 126 -12.59 3.50 2.58
C PHE A 126 -12.83 2.53 1.43
N SER A 127 -14.02 2.55 0.82
CA SER A 127 -14.31 1.68 -0.32
C SER A 127 -13.37 1.92 -1.50
N GLN A 128 -13.11 3.18 -1.87
CA GLN A 128 -12.23 3.50 -2.98
C GLN A 128 -10.80 3.00 -2.71
N ALA A 129 -10.28 3.25 -1.51
CA ALA A 129 -8.94 2.82 -1.12
C ALA A 129 -8.79 1.29 -1.03
N TRP A 130 -9.79 0.62 -0.46
CA TRP A 130 -9.83 -0.83 -0.35
C TRP A 130 -9.85 -1.48 -1.74
N PHE A 131 -10.77 -1.05 -2.62
CA PHE A 131 -10.83 -1.57 -3.99
C PHE A 131 -9.61 -1.20 -4.82
N GLY A 132 -9.03 -0.01 -4.60
CA GLY A 132 -7.77 0.37 -5.25
C GLY A 132 -6.61 -0.56 -4.89
N THR A 133 -6.55 -1.00 -3.63
CA THR A 133 -5.57 -2.01 -3.21
C THR A 133 -5.87 -3.35 -3.86
N ALA A 134 -7.15 -3.75 -3.85
CA ALA A 134 -7.59 -5.03 -4.38
C ALA A 134 -7.34 -5.17 -5.89
N ILE A 135 -7.59 -4.15 -6.71
CA ILE A 135 -7.39 -4.23 -8.17
C ILE A 135 -5.92 -4.43 -8.56
N TYR A 136 -4.98 -4.01 -7.71
CA TYR A 136 -3.55 -4.26 -7.90
C TYR A 136 -3.08 -5.59 -7.31
N ASN A 137 -3.94 -6.32 -6.61
CA ASN A 137 -3.55 -7.49 -5.83
C ASN A 137 -2.43 -7.19 -4.82
N PHE A 138 -2.46 -6.00 -4.20
CA PHE A 138 -1.57 -5.66 -3.09
C PHE A 138 -2.03 -6.35 -1.80
N GLN A 139 -1.08 -6.81 -1.00
CA GLN A 139 -1.32 -7.81 0.05
C GLN A 139 -2.00 -7.24 1.29
N TYR A 140 -1.72 -5.98 1.61
CA TYR A 140 -2.18 -5.37 2.85
C TYR A 140 -2.80 -4.00 2.58
N PHE A 141 -3.91 -3.72 3.25
CA PHE A 141 -4.54 -2.40 3.29
C PHE A 141 -4.93 -2.06 4.72
N GLN A 142 -4.76 -0.80 5.08
CA GLN A 142 -5.36 -0.24 6.28
C GLN A 142 -5.68 1.25 6.08
N ALA A 143 -6.55 1.78 6.94
CA ALA A 143 -6.76 3.21 7.09
C ALA A 143 -6.51 3.66 8.54
N THR A 144 -6.03 4.88 8.71
CA THR A 144 -5.78 5.47 10.04
C THR A 144 -6.04 6.99 10.03
N ASP A 145 -5.98 7.63 11.19
CA ASP A 145 -5.98 9.08 11.30
C ASP A 145 -4.63 9.68 10.88
N ILE A 146 -4.58 10.99 10.61
CA ILE A 146 -3.33 11.67 10.22
C ILE A 146 -2.22 11.62 11.29
N GLN A 147 -2.54 11.29 12.54
CA GLN A 147 -1.55 11.11 13.59
C GLN A 147 -1.07 9.66 13.69
N TYR A 148 -1.49 8.77 12.78
CA TYR A 148 -1.12 7.35 12.76
C TYR A 148 -1.43 6.65 14.07
N SER A 149 -2.57 7.02 14.69
CA SER A 149 -2.97 6.53 16.01
C SER A 149 -1.95 6.80 17.12
N SER A 150 -1.02 7.75 16.95
CA SER A 150 -0.04 8.11 17.99
C SER A 150 -0.65 8.90 19.16
N SER A 151 -1.85 9.44 18.97
CA SER A 151 -2.55 10.26 19.97
C SER A 151 -3.36 9.46 21.00
N ASN A 152 -3.55 8.16 20.79
CA ASN A 152 -4.27 7.26 21.68
C ASN A 152 -3.78 5.81 21.50
N ASN A 153 -4.34 4.85 22.23
CA ASN A 153 -4.00 3.43 22.12
C ASN A 153 -5.08 2.61 21.39
N MET A 154 -5.85 3.24 20.49
CA MET A 154 -6.91 2.59 19.73
C MET A 154 -6.50 2.41 18.27
N LEU A 155 -6.60 1.16 17.81
CA LEU A 155 -6.55 0.81 16.39
C LEU A 155 -7.93 0.32 15.96
N TYR A 156 -8.48 0.90 14.90
CA TYR A 156 -9.71 0.39 14.31
C TYR A 156 -9.39 -0.70 13.30
N ALA A 157 -10.02 -1.85 13.49
CA ALA A 157 -10.05 -2.91 12.50
C ALA A 157 -11.29 -2.71 11.61
N PHE A 158 -11.08 -2.73 10.30
CA PHE A 158 -12.16 -2.64 9.32
C PHE A 158 -12.33 -3.98 8.63
N GLU A 159 -13.57 -4.35 8.33
CA GLU A 159 -13.86 -5.57 7.61
C GLU A 159 -13.45 -5.45 6.14
N ASN A 160 -13.06 -6.58 5.55
CA ASN A 160 -12.85 -6.64 4.11
C ASN A 160 -14.18 -6.48 3.38
N LEU A 161 -14.22 -5.61 2.37
CA LEU A 161 -15.42 -5.40 1.56
C LEU A 161 -15.73 -6.60 0.65
N LEU A 162 -14.71 -7.42 0.37
CA LEU A 162 -14.85 -8.70 -0.30
C LEU A 162 -13.80 -9.67 0.24
N THR A 163 -14.20 -10.90 0.57
CA THR A 163 -13.28 -11.93 1.10
C THR A 163 -12.63 -12.78 0.02
N SER A 164 -13.20 -12.78 -1.19
CA SER A 164 -12.62 -13.37 -2.41
C SER A 164 -13.17 -12.64 -3.62
N TYR A 165 -12.29 -12.26 -4.55
CA TYR A 165 -12.68 -11.73 -5.85
C TYR A 165 -12.59 -12.79 -6.96
N GLY A 166 -12.36 -14.06 -6.66
CA GLY A 166 -12.16 -15.13 -7.64
C GLY A 166 -10.78 -15.79 -7.56
N ASN A 167 -10.43 -16.63 -8.55
CA ASN A 167 -9.20 -17.43 -8.53
C ASN A 167 -8.14 -16.94 -9.53
N SER A 168 -8.51 -16.12 -10.51
CA SER A 168 -7.58 -15.66 -11.53
C SER A 168 -7.92 -14.28 -12.07
N TRP A 169 -6.88 -13.50 -12.38
CA TRP A 169 -7.00 -12.22 -13.07
C TRP A 169 -7.14 -12.44 -14.57
N GLN A 170 -8.13 -11.79 -15.20
CA GLN A 170 -8.36 -11.86 -16.65
C GLN A 170 -7.46 -10.88 -17.42
N THR A 171 -6.93 -9.86 -16.74
CA THR A 171 -5.97 -8.92 -17.30
C THR A 171 -4.74 -8.80 -16.41
N ALA A 172 -3.56 -8.64 -17.04
CA ALA A 172 -2.32 -8.40 -16.33
C ALA A 172 -2.32 -7.03 -15.64
N ASP A 173 -2.84 -6.02 -16.33
CA ASP A 173 -2.80 -4.63 -15.88
C ASP A 173 -4.18 -4.09 -15.50
N VAL A 174 -4.17 -3.11 -14.61
CA VAL A 174 -5.33 -2.25 -14.31
C VAL A 174 -5.66 -1.41 -15.54
N GLN A 175 -6.92 -1.50 -15.97
CA GLN A 175 -7.47 -0.81 -17.14
C GLN A 175 -8.15 0.50 -16.72
N ASN A 176 -8.43 1.37 -17.69
CA ASN A 176 -9.19 2.60 -17.51
C ASN A 176 -9.89 3.02 -18.81
N ASP A 177 -11.11 3.54 -18.69
CA ASP A 177 -11.82 4.18 -19.81
C ASP A 177 -11.70 5.71 -19.78
N SER A 178 -11.29 6.26 -18.63
CA SER A 178 -11.19 7.69 -18.35
C SER A 178 -10.23 7.93 -17.19
N ASN A 179 -9.89 9.19 -16.91
CA ASN A 179 -9.03 9.54 -15.76
C ASN A 179 -9.76 9.48 -14.41
N ILE A 180 -11.04 9.10 -14.40
CA ILE A 180 -11.90 9.04 -13.22
C ILE A 180 -12.44 7.64 -12.92
N HIS A 181 -12.09 6.65 -13.74
CA HIS A 181 -12.55 5.27 -13.59
C HIS A 181 -11.46 4.28 -14.01
N PHE A 182 -11.10 3.42 -13.07
CA PHE A 182 -10.12 2.35 -13.25
C PHE A 182 -10.73 1.03 -12.79
N TYR A 183 -10.39 -0.04 -13.49
CA TYR A 183 -10.96 -1.35 -13.20
C TYR A 183 -10.01 -2.49 -13.53
N ARG A 184 -10.28 -3.65 -12.95
CA ARG A 184 -9.60 -4.90 -13.29
C ARG A 184 -10.53 -6.09 -13.08
N SER A 185 -10.52 -7.00 -14.04
CA SER A 185 -11.41 -8.16 -14.02
C SER A 185 -10.70 -9.42 -13.51
N THR A 186 -11.43 -10.19 -12.73
CA THR A 186 -11.13 -11.57 -12.37
C THR A 186 -12.06 -12.50 -13.12
N ASP A 187 -11.93 -13.81 -12.89
CA ASP A 187 -12.90 -14.82 -13.34
C ASP A 187 -14.30 -14.67 -12.72
N THR A 188 -14.46 -13.88 -11.65
CA THR A 188 -15.74 -13.75 -10.93
C THR A 188 -16.31 -12.34 -10.98
N TYR A 189 -15.45 -11.32 -10.85
CA TYR A 189 -15.88 -9.93 -10.71
C TYR A 189 -15.07 -8.97 -11.58
N ILE A 190 -15.68 -7.84 -11.91
CA ILE A 190 -14.96 -6.64 -12.32
C ILE A 190 -14.88 -5.74 -11.08
N LEU A 191 -13.67 -5.47 -10.62
CA LEU A 191 -13.42 -4.55 -9.50
C LEU A 191 -13.22 -3.15 -10.08
N ASN A 192 -13.89 -2.15 -9.51
CA ASN A 192 -13.94 -0.79 -10.04
C ASN A 192 -13.58 0.22 -8.95
N ILE A 193 -12.85 1.26 -9.35
CA ILE A 193 -12.68 2.48 -8.57
C ILE A 193 -13.08 3.68 -9.41
N TYR A 194 -13.80 4.61 -8.78
CA TYR A 194 -14.25 5.87 -9.37
C TYR A 194 -13.75 7.04 -8.54
N GLY A 195 -13.52 8.19 -9.14
CA GLY A 195 -13.28 9.42 -8.40
C GLY A 195 -12.73 10.59 -9.23
N ASP A 196 -13.00 11.80 -8.76
CA ASP A 196 -12.54 13.05 -9.39
C ASP A 196 -11.23 13.58 -8.76
N GLY A 197 -10.77 12.94 -7.68
CA GLY A 197 -9.59 13.34 -6.92
C GLY A 197 -9.79 14.61 -6.08
N MET A 198 -11.04 15.00 -5.82
CA MET A 198 -11.38 16.18 -5.01
C MET A 198 -12.60 15.96 -4.13
N THR A 199 -13.77 15.74 -4.73
CA THR A 199 -15.07 15.74 -4.02
C THR A 199 -15.72 14.37 -3.95
N TYR A 200 -15.36 13.47 -4.88
CA TYR A 200 -16.00 12.19 -5.04
C TYR A 200 -14.98 11.08 -5.26
N GLY A 201 -15.25 9.94 -4.64
CA GLY A 201 -14.58 8.70 -4.91
C GLY A 201 -15.39 7.53 -4.38
N ASN A 202 -15.32 6.37 -5.02
CA ASN A 202 -16.02 5.16 -4.61
C ASN A 202 -15.33 3.92 -5.15
N GLY A 203 -15.41 2.80 -4.42
CA GLY A 203 -15.00 1.48 -4.90
C GLY A 203 -16.20 0.54 -4.96
N SER A 204 -16.22 -0.38 -5.93
CA SER A 204 -17.31 -1.35 -6.08
C SER A 204 -16.87 -2.57 -6.89
N PHE A 205 -17.75 -3.57 -6.98
CA PHE A 205 -17.58 -4.73 -7.85
C PHE A 205 -18.88 -5.04 -8.60
N THR A 206 -18.74 -5.66 -9.77
CA THR A 206 -19.84 -6.23 -10.55
C THR A 206 -19.52 -7.67 -10.91
N LEU A 207 -20.53 -8.55 -10.98
CA LEU A 207 -20.33 -9.91 -11.46
C LEU A 207 -19.92 -9.89 -12.93
N VAL A 208 -18.94 -10.72 -13.29
CA VAL A 208 -18.68 -11.01 -14.70
C VAL A 208 -19.89 -11.78 -15.23
N SER A 209 -20.59 -11.20 -16.20
CA SER A 209 -21.69 -11.87 -16.88
C SER A 209 -21.13 -13.02 -17.72
N ASN A 210 -21.43 -14.26 -17.34
CA ASN A 210 -21.21 -15.40 -18.21
C ASN A 210 -22.17 -15.25 -19.40
N GLY A 211 -21.62 -15.00 -20.58
CA GLY A 211 -22.37 -15.02 -21.84
C GLY A 211 -22.88 -16.41 -22.20
#